data_AF-A0A956YX25-F1
#
_entry.id   AF-A0A956YX25-F1
#
_cell.length_a   1.000
_cell.length_b   1.000
_cell.length_c   1.000
_cell.angle_alpha   90.00
_cell.angle_beta   90.00
_cell.angle_gamma   90.00
#
_symmetry.space_group_name_H-M   'P 1'
#
loop_
_entity.id
_entity.type
_entity.pdbx_description
1 polymer ?
#
loop_
_entity_poly.entity_id
_entity_poly.type
_entity_poly.pdbx_seq_one_letter_code
_entity_poly.pdbx_strand_id
1 'polypeptide(L)'
;YGPPTRRTITYRTIANCFVYENRVCEEWLVRDYLALVQQLGLNPHDVAKKLARQGVPEGARPAALGAVERSVGQNPPTEYQPRSSADFDIEDFVSQILNEVWNWRLFNKLRDYFVPNYICYTAGDRQIYGISDYFAYVMSFIVAFPDASMSLDHIYWNLDADGTYRVAVRWRLTGTHRGYSHLGEPSGKRVQIMGITHYWIKDGKFQREWTLYDEIAVLTQIYREV
;
A
#
# COMPACT_ATOMS: atom_id res chain seq x y z
N TYR A 1 -11.12 -14.72 -16.10
CA TYR A 1 -12.23 -14.64 -15.14
C TYR A 1 -13.48 -15.45 -15.53
N GLY A 2 -13.38 -16.48 -16.40
CA GLY A 2 -14.56 -17.25 -16.84
C GLY A 2 -15.29 -16.62 -18.02
N PRO A 3 -16.52 -17.09 -18.35
CA PRO A 3 -17.31 -16.60 -19.49
C PRO A 3 -17.77 -15.14 -19.30
N PRO A 4 -18.17 -14.43 -20.36
CA PRO A 4 -18.59 -13.04 -20.30
C PRO A 4 -19.78 -12.81 -19.36
N THR A 5 -19.66 -11.85 -18.43
CA THR A 5 -20.71 -11.54 -17.45
C THR A 5 -21.70 -10.46 -17.92
N ARG A 6 -21.39 -9.75 -19.02
CA ARG A 6 -22.13 -8.56 -19.50
C ARG A 6 -22.28 -7.42 -18.47
N ARG A 7 -21.46 -7.43 -17.41
CA ARG A 7 -21.43 -6.35 -16.41
C ARG A 7 -20.44 -5.27 -16.85
N THR A 8 -20.82 -4.01 -16.66
CA THR A 8 -19.86 -2.90 -16.70
C THR A 8 -19.04 -2.93 -15.42
N ILE A 9 -17.72 -2.80 -15.53
CA ILE A 9 -16.78 -2.86 -14.41
C ILE A 9 -16.04 -1.53 -14.34
N THR A 10 -15.88 -1.01 -13.13
CA THR A 10 -15.05 0.17 -12.87
C THR A 10 -14.06 -0.16 -11.77
N TYR A 11 -12.77 0.05 -12.01
CA TYR A 11 -11.74 -0.16 -11.01
C TYR A 11 -10.66 0.90 -11.16
N ARG A 12 -9.98 1.23 -10.07
CA ARG A 12 -8.90 2.22 -10.08
C ARG A 12 -7.58 1.57 -10.42
N THR A 13 -6.74 2.33 -11.10
CA THR A 13 -5.36 1.96 -11.42
C THR A 13 -4.47 3.17 -11.18
N ILE A 14 -3.29 2.96 -10.60
CA ILE A 14 -2.25 3.99 -10.47
C ILE A 14 -1.00 3.49 -11.20
N ALA A 15 -0.49 4.32 -12.11
CA ALA A 15 0.75 4.09 -12.83
C ALA A 15 1.81 5.09 -12.35
N ASN A 16 2.95 4.59 -11.89
CA ASN A 16 4.14 5.39 -11.68
C ASN A 16 5.10 5.12 -12.85
N CYS A 17 5.30 6.13 -13.69
CA CYS A 17 6.11 6.00 -14.90
C CYS A 17 7.40 6.81 -14.76
N PHE A 18 8.54 6.19 -15.05
CA PHE A 18 9.80 6.88 -15.27
C PHE A 18 9.90 7.25 -16.74
N VAL A 19 10.01 8.55 -17.03
CA VAL A 19 10.06 9.09 -18.39
C VAL A 19 11.42 9.72 -18.63
N TYR A 20 12.09 9.30 -19.70
CA TYR A 20 13.36 9.86 -20.16
C TYR A 20 13.25 10.17 -21.66
N GLU A 21 13.68 11.35 -22.08
CA GLU A 21 13.59 11.82 -23.47
C GLU A 21 12.20 11.61 -24.10
N ASN A 22 11.14 11.96 -23.36
CA ASN A 22 9.74 11.84 -23.78
C ASN A 22 9.30 10.39 -24.09
N ARG A 23 9.96 9.39 -23.49
CA ARG A 23 9.61 7.97 -23.58
C ARG A 23 9.43 7.39 -22.19
N VAL A 24 8.40 6.55 -22.01
CA VAL A 24 8.24 5.76 -20.80
C VAL A 24 9.27 4.63 -20.83
N CYS A 25 10.24 4.70 -19.92
CA CYS A 25 11.33 3.73 -19.81
C CYS A 25 11.01 2.64 -18.80
N GLU A 26 10.34 2.99 -17.69
CA GLU A 26 9.86 2.04 -16.69
C GLU A 26 8.45 2.44 -16.24
N GLU A 27 7.61 1.45 -15.96
CA GLU A 27 6.26 1.65 -15.44
C GLU A 27 5.98 0.66 -14.31
N TRP A 28 5.55 1.18 -13.17
CA TRP A 28 4.98 0.40 -12.07
C TRP A 28 3.49 0.64 -12.02
N LEU A 29 2.73 -0.43 -12.15
CA LEU A 29 1.29 -0.36 -12.33
C LEU A 29 0.58 -1.15 -11.26
N VAL A 30 -0.17 -0.45 -10.41
CA VAL A 30 -1.03 -1.07 -9.40
C VAL A 30 -2.47 -0.96 -9.83
N ARG A 31 -3.14 -2.10 -9.97
CA ARG A 31 -4.55 -2.20 -10.33
C ARG A 31 -5.35 -2.73 -9.14
N ASP A 32 -6.53 -2.17 -8.92
CA ASP A 32 -7.49 -2.68 -7.93
C ASP A 32 -8.18 -3.96 -8.46
N TYR A 33 -7.44 -5.07 -8.45
CA TYR A 33 -7.97 -6.36 -8.85
C TYR A 33 -9.05 -6.88 -7.90
N LEU A 34 -9.05 -6.44 -6.64
CA LEU A 34 -10.09 -6.82 -5.68
C LEU A 34 -11.45 -6.29 -6.15
N ALA A 35 -11.54 -4.99 -6.49
CA ALA A 35 -12.76 -4.39 -7.00
C ALA A 35 -13.26 -5.10 -8.27
N LEU A 36 -12.35 -5.42 -9.19
CA LEU A 36 -12.66 -6.16 -10.41
C LEU A 36 -13.26 -7.54 -10.11
N VAL A 37 -12.61 -8.32 -9.24
CA VAL A 37 -13.06 -9.68 -8.87
C VAL A 37 -14.43 -9.64 -8.20
N GLN A 38 -14.64 -8.71 -7.27
CA GLN A 38 -15.92 -8.55 -6.57
C GLN A 38 -17.06 -8.16 -7.52
N GLN A 39 -16.83 -7.22 -8.44
CA GLN A 39 -17.85 -6.80 -9.44
C GLN A 39 -18.22 -7.92 -10.41
N LEU A 40 -17.29 -8.83 -10.69
CA LEU A 40 -17.57 -10.05 -11.46
C LEU A 40 -18.41 -11.09 -10.68
N GLY A 41 -18.67 -10.86 -9.39
CA GLY A 41 -19.40 -11.80 -8.52
C GLY A 41 -18.56 -13.02 -8.14
N LEU A 42 -17.23 -12.91 -8.21
CA LEU A 42 -16.30 -13.97 -7.86
C LEU A 42 -15.85 -13.82 -6.41
N ASN A 43 -15.58 -14.93 -5.74
CA ASN A 43 -14.96 -14.92 -4.42
C ASN A 43 -13.46 -14.60 -4.53
N PRO A 44 -12.93 -13.56 -3.86
CA PRO A 44 -11.51 -13.20 -3.89
C PRO A 44 -10.56 -14.33 -3.49
N HIS A 45 -10.91 -15.11 -2.46
CA HIS A 45 -10.08 -16.21 -1.98
C HIS A 45 -10.00 -17.36 -2.98
N ASP A 46 -11.10 -17.69 -3.67
CA ASP A 46 -11.10 -18.74 -4.69
C ASP A 46 -10.26 -18.34 -5.90
N VAL A 47 -10.36 -17.08 -6.32
CA VAL A 47 -9.50 -16.52 -7.39
C VAL A 47 -8.04 -16.56 -6.97
N ALA A 48 -7.71 -16.11 -5.77
CA ALA A 48 -6.34 -16.11 -5.26
C ALA A 48 -5.76 -17.53 -5.12
N LYS A 49 -6.52 -18.51 -4.61
CA LYS A 49 -6.10 -19.92 -4.55
C LYS A 49 -5.84 -20.49 -5.95
N LYS A 50 -6.68 -20.15 -6.93
CA LYS A 50 -6.47 -20.56 -8.32
C LYS A 50 -5.18 -19.95 -8.88
N LEU A 51 -4.94 -18.67 -8.66
CA LEU A 51 -3.70 -17.99 -9.09
C LEU A 51 -2.46 -18.58 -8.39
N ALA A 52 -2.56 -18.90 -7.10
CA ALA A 52 -1.47 -19.49 -6.33
C ALA A 52 -1.01 -20.83 -6.92
N ARG A 53 -1.96 -21.66 -7.39
CA ARG A 53 -1.66 -22.94 -8.06
C ARG A 53 -1.05 -22.80 -9.46
N GLN A 54 -1.25 -21.67 -10.13
CA GLN A 54 -0.71 -21.41 -11.46
C GLN A 54 0.76 -21.00 -11.44
N GLY A 55 1.35 -20.80 -10.26
CA GLY A 55 2.77 -20.45 -10.11
C GLY A 55 3.07 -18.96 -10.33
N VAL A 56 4.36 -18.64 -10.45
CA VAL A 56 4.83 -17.29 -10.79
C VAL A 56 4.95 -17.20 -12.31
N PRO A 57 4.36 -16.18 -12.97
CA PRO A 57 4.51 -15.99 -14.41
C PRO A 57 5.99 -15.93 -14.82
N GLU A 58 6.32 -16.45 -16.00
CA GLU A 58 7.68 -16.42 -16.55
C GLU A 58 8.19 -14.97 -16.64
N GLY A 59 9.37 -14.70 -16.07
CA GLY A 59 9.97 -13.37 -16.00
C GLY A 59 9.55 -12.50 -14.81
N ALA A 60 8.54 -12.91 -14.02
CA ALA A 60 8.26 -12.22 -12.77
C ALA A 60 9.36 -12.54 -11.74
N ARG A 61 10.05 -11.51 -11.26
CA ARG A 61 11.03 -11.63 -10.17
C ARG A 61 10.25 -11.84 -8.87
N PRO A 62 10.32 -13.01 -8.21
CA PRO A 62 9.77 -13.14 -6.87
C PRO A 62 10.47 -12.10 -5.99
N ALA A 63 9.74 -11.49 -5.05
CA ALA A 63 10.38 -10.78 -3.95
C ALA A 63 11.39 -11.74 -3.33
N ALA A 64 12.69 -11.42 -3.39
CA ALA A 64 13.71 -12.30 -2.86
C ALA A 64 13.48 -12.42 -1.35
N LEU A 65 13.04 -13.59 -0.89
CA LEU A 65 12.83 -13.88 0.53
C LEU A 65 14.09 -14.55 1.09
N GLY A 66 15.22 -13.85 1.01
CA GLY A 66 16.49 -14.27 1.60
C GLY A 66 16.49 -14.08 3.12
N ALA A 67 17.59 -14.48 3.76
CA ALA A 67 17.72 -14.40 5.22
C ALA A 67 17.68 -12.95 5.73
N VAL A 68 18.19 -11.98 4.96
CA VAL A 68 18.18 -10.56 5.30
C VAL A 68 16.75 -10.01 5.26
N GLU A 69 15.98 -10.35 4.23
CA GLU A 69 14.60 -9.90 4.09
C GLU A 69 13.66 -10.51 5.15
N ARG A 70 14.02 -11.66 5.76
CA ARG A 70 13.28 -12.26 6.88
C ARG A 70 13.42 -11.49 8.20
N SER A 71 14.53 -10.77 8.39
CA SER A 71 14.79 -9.99 9.61
C SER A 71 14.12 -8.61 9.60
N VAL A 72 13.66 -8.14 8.43
CA VAL A 72 12.97 -6.84 8.29
C VAL A 72 11.70 -6.81 9.15
N GLY A 73 11.49 -5.75 9.93
CA GLY A 73 10.36 -5.62 10.85
C GLY A 73 10.47 -6.41 12.17
N GLN A 74 11.54 -7.19 12.36
CA GLN A 74 11.82 -7.90 13.62
C GLN A 74 12.78 -7.12 14.54
N ASN A 75 13.52 -6.17 13.99
CA ASN A 75 14.38 -5.25 14.74
C ASN A 75 13.60 -3.99 15.14
N PRO A 76 14.04 -3.27 16.20
CA PRO A 76 13.52 -1.95 16.50
C PRO A 76 13.55 -1.06 15.24
N PRO A 77 12.46 -0.33 14.94
CA PRO A 77 12.41 0.52 13.77
C PRO A 77 13.46 1.64 13.90
N THR A 78 14.15 1.93 12.80
CA THR A 78 15.12 3.03 12.78
C THR A 78 14.39 4.35 12.93
N GLU A 79 14.97 5.25 13.74
CA GLU A 79 14.51 6.63 13.79
C GLU A 79 14.76 7.29 12.44
N TYR A 80 13.75 7.99 11.91
CA TYR A 80 13.91 8.69 10.65
C TYR A 80 14.83 9.90 10.85
N GLN A 81 15.84 10.02 9.99
CA GLN A 81 16.76 11.15 10.00
C GLN A 81 16.40 12.06 8.81
N PRO A 82 15.91 13.30 9.06
CA PRO A 82 15.63 14.26 7.99
C PRO A 82 16.88 14.54 7.16
N ARG A 83 16.69 14.76 5.85
CA ARG A 83 17.78 15.14 4.95
C ARG A 83 18.06 16.65 5.03
N SER A 84 17.04 17.46 5.29
CA SER A 84 17.14 18.90 5.49
C SER A 84 17.15 19.26 6.98
N SER A 85 18.00 20.21 7.37
CA SER A 85 18.19 20.61 8.79
C SER A 85 17.63 21.99 9.16
N ALA A 86 17.02 22.74 8.24
CA ALA A 86 16.64 24.14 8.51
C ALA A 86 15.24 24.59 8.03
N ASP A 87 14.66 23.97 6.99
CA ASP A 87 13.35 24.35 6.43
C ASP A 87 12.40 23.15 6.30
N PHE A 88 11.08 23.43 6.19
CA PHE A 88 10.08 22.42 5.89
C PHE A 88 10.35 21.77 4.54
N ASP A 89 10.59 20.47 4.54
CA ASP A 89 10.72 19.64 3.35
C ASP A 89 9.57 18.62 3.31
N ILE A 90 8.85 18.58 2.18
CA ILE A 90 7.65 17.75 2.04
C ILE A 90 7.98 16.25 2.00
N GLU A 91 9.13 15.87 1.46
CA GLU A 91 9.55 14.47 1.39
C GLU A 91 9.97 13.98 2.78
N ASP A 92 10.68 14.81 3.54
CA ASP A 92 11.06 14.51 4.93
C ASP A 92 9.81 14.45 5.83
N PHE A 93 8.86 15.38 5.65
CA PHE A 93 7.56 15.37 6.34
C PHE A 93 6.79 14.06 6.09
N VAL A 94 6.65 13.65 4.82
CA VAL A 94 5.94 12.40 4.45
C VAL A 94 6.69 11.18 4.98
N SER A 95 8.00 11.14 4.83
CA SER A 95 8.83 10.00 5.26
C SER A 95 8.78 9.79 6.77
N GLN A 96 8.88 10.88 7.53
CA GLN A 96 8.79 10.84 8.99
C GLN A 96 7.44 10.29 9.44
N ILE A 97 6.34 10.80 8.91
CA ILE A 97 4.99 10.42 9.36
C ILE A 97 4.68 8.97 9.02
N LEU A 98 5.03 8.53 7.81
CA LEU A 98 4.86 7.12 7.44
C LEU A 98 5.74 6.21 8.31
N ASN A 99 6.95 6.61 8.67
CA ASN A 99 7.78 5.87 9.62
C ASN A 99 7.17 5.83 11.04
N GLU A 100 6.72 6.97 11.55
CA GLU A 100 6.10 7.08 12.88
C GLU A 100 4.85 6.20 13.00
N VAL A 101 3.97 6.23 12.01
CA VAL A 101 2.71 5.48 12.01
C VAL A 101 2.94 4.00 11.70
N TRP A 102 3.60 3.69 10.58
CA TRP A 102 3.69 2.31 10.07
C TRP A 102 4.81 1.49 10.66
N ASN A 103 5.92 2.09 11.09
CA ASN A 103 7.06 1.35 11.64
C ASN A 103 7.10 1.49 13.17
N TRP A 104 6.96 2.69 13.71
CA TRP A 104 6.98 2.94 15.16
C TRP A 104 5.64 2.74 15.87
N ARG A 105 4.54 2.51 15.13
CA ARG A 105 3.20 2.26 15.67
C ARG A 105 2.66 3.43 16.52
N LEU A 106 3.10 4.66 16.26
CA LEU A 106 2.66 5.86 16.97
C LEU A 106 1.32 6.35 16.43
N PHE A 107 0.27 5.54 16.57
CA PHE A 107 -1.04 5.83 15.98
C PHE A 107 -1.70 7.09 16.55
N ASN A 108 -1.30 7.54 17.74
CA ASN A 108 -1.73 8.82 18.30
C ASN A 108 -1.37 10.00 17.39
N LYS A 109 -0.28 9.89 16.62
CA LYS A 109 0.19 10.90 15.67
C LYS A 109 -0.75 11.11 14.49
N LEU A 110 -1.66 10.17 14.20
CA LEU A 110 -2.66 10.36 13.13
C LEU A 110 -3.48 11.65 13.32
N ARG A 111 -3.80 12.02 14.56
CA ARG A 111 -4.53 13.26 14.87
C ARG A 111 -3.69 14.52 14.64
N ASP A 112 -2.38 14.39 14.76
CA ASP A 112 -1.43 15.49 14.60
C ASP A 112 -1.17 15.82 13.14
N TYR A 113 -1.36 14.86 12.22
CA TYR A 113 -1.01 15.04 10.81
C TYR A 113 -2.18 14.94 9.82
N PHE A 114 -3.32 14.38 10.21
CA PHE A 114 -4.47 14.21 9.32
C PHE A 114 -5.59 15.16 9.71
N VAL A 115 -6.37 15.62 8.73
CA VAL A 115 -7.59 16.40 9.02
C VAL A 115 -8.70 15.50 9.56
N PRO A 116 -9.61 15.99 10.43
CA PRO A 116 -10.68 15.15 11.00
C PRO A 116 -11.59 14.48 9.96
N ASN A 117 -11.81 15.15 8.83
CA ASN A 117 -12.61 14.70 7.69
C ASN A 117 -11.76 14.05 6.57
N TYR A 118 -10.64 13.44 6.94
CA TYR A 118 -9.73 12.78 6.00
C TYR A 118 -10.45 11.75 5.12
N ILE A 119 -10.11 11.66 3.85
CA ILE A 119 -10.70 10.70 2.91
C ILE A 119 -9.62 9.82 2.33
N CYS A 120 -9.76 8.51 2.47
CA CYS A 120 -8.90 7.53 1.82
C CYS A 120 -9.72 6.70 0.82
N TYR A 121 -9.28 6.66 -0.44
CA TYR A 121 -9.79 5.72 -1.43
C TYR A 121 -8.80 4.58 -1.57
N THR A 122 -9.24 3.36 -1.25
CA THR A 122 -8.38 2.17 -1.21
C THR A 122 -8.93 0.99 -2.03
N ALA A 123 -8.16 -0.09 -2.09
CA ALA A 123 -8.49 -1.32 -2.80
C ALA A 123 -9.87 -1.87 -2.43
N GLY A 124 -10.54 -2.49 -3.41
CA GLY A 124 -11.92 -2.95 -3.32
C GLY A 124 -12.96 -1.85 -3.53
N ASP A 125 -12.59 -0.78 -4.24
CA ASP A 125 -13.41 0.43 -4.41
C ASP A 125 -13.93 1.01 -3.07
N ARG A 126 -13.12 0.84 -2.01
CA ARG A 126 -13.49 1.27 -0.67
C ARG A 126 -13.17 2.74 -0.48
N GLN A 127 -14.09 3.45 0.17
CA GLN A 127 -13.88 4.80 0.67
C GLN A 127 -13.91 4.78 2.21
N ILE A 128 -12.83 5.26 2.81
CA ILE A 128 -12.66 5.41 4.25
C ILE A 128 -12.80 6.90 4.59
N TYR A 129 -13.60 7.20 5.60
CA TYR A 129 -13.92 8.58 5.97
C TYR A 129 -13.61 8.86 7.44
N GLY A 130 -12.79 9.88 7.67
CA GLY A 130 -12.39 10.36 8.99
C GLY A 130 -11.25 9.56 9.62
N ILE A 131 -10.65 10.17 10.65
CA ILE A 131 -9.45 9.64 11.31
C ILE A 131 -9.71 8.30 12.00
N SER A 132 -10.90 8.09 12.59
CA SER A 132 -11.23 6.85 13.29
C SER A 132 -11.27 5.65 12.35
N ASP A 133 -11.92 5.79 11.19
CA ASP A 133 -12.01 4.72 10.20
C ASP A 133 -10.66 4.49 9.53
N TYR A 134 -9.89 5.56 9.32
CA TYR A 134 -8.52 5.44 8.83
C TYR A 134 -7.61 4.70 9.80
N PHE A 135 -7.73 4.97 11.11
CA PHE A 135 -7.04 4.20 12.14
C PHE A 135 -7.43 2.73 12.10
N ALA A 136 -8.73 2.40 11.99
CA ALA A 136 -9.18 1.01 11.87
C ALA A 136 -8.60 0.32 10.62
N TYR A 137 -8.49 1.04 9.51
CA TYR A 137 -7.85 0.56 8.28
C TYR A 137 -6.36 0.30 8.46
N VAL A 138 -5.59 1.23 9.05
CA VAL A 138 -4.17 0.99 9.36
C VAL A 138 -4.03 -0.21 10.30
N MET A 139 -4.87 -0.31 11.32
CA MET A 139 -4.88 -1.42 12.26
C MET A 139 -5.19 -2.76 11.61
N SER A 140 -6.01 -2.83 10.56
CA SER A 140 -6.29 -4.11 9.89
C SER A 140 -5.03 -4.71 9.25
N PHE A 141 -4.12 -3.88 8.75
CA PHE A 141 -2.80 -4.34 8.29
C PHE A 141 -1.92 -4.81 9.44
N ILE A 142 -1.86 -4.07 10.53
CA ILE A 142 -1.02 -4.41 11.68
C ILE A 142 -1.52 -5.69 12.37
N VAL A 143 -2.82 -5.92 12.40
CA VAL A 143 -3.39 -7.19 12.88
C VAL A 143 -3.00 -8.34 11.96
N ALA A 144 -3.18 -8.21 10.64
CA ALA A 144 -2.81 -9.26 9.69
C ALA A 144 -1.29 -9.55 9.71
N PHE A 145 -0.49 -8.50 9.84
CA PHE A 145 0.97 -8.52 9.78
C PHE A 145 1.57 -7.77 10.99
N PRO A 146 1.65 -8.40 12.18
CA PRO A 146 2.17 -7.74 13.38
C PRO A 146 3.59 -7.20 13.24
N ASP A 147 4.44 -7.91 12.49
CA ASP A 147 5.82 -7.54 12.14
C ASP A 147 5.91 -6.71 10.84
N ALA A 148 4.83 -6.03 10.44
CA ALA A 148 4.84 -5.17 9.26
C ALA A 148 5.96 -4.11 9.33
N SER A 149 6.69 -3.99 8.23
CA SER A 149 7.70 -2.97 8.02
C SER A 149 7.45 -2.31 6.67
N MET A 150 7.27 -1.00 6.68
CA MET A 150 7.10 -0.18 5.49
C MET A 150 8.44 0.45 5.08
N SER A 151 8.74 0.40 3.80
CA SER A 151 9.83 1.14 3.15
C SER A 151 9.27 2.01 2.03
N LEU A 152 9.83 3.20 1.85
CA LEU A 152 9.48 4.10 0.76
C LEU A 152 10.51 3.95 -0.35
N ASP A 153 10.04 3.68 -1.56
CA ASP A 153 10.90 3.46 -2.72
C ASP A 153 11.15 4.77 -3.46
N HIS A 154 10.07 5.49 -3.75
CA HIS A 154 10.11 6.78 -4.43
C HIS A 154 9.09 7.73 -3.81
N ILE A 155 9.44 9.00 -3.73
CA ILE A 155 8.54 10.11 -3.42
C ILE A 155 8.68 11.13 -4.54
N TYR A 156 7.55 11.57 -5.07
CA TYR A 156 7.46 12.65 -6.05
C TYR A 156 6.42 13.63 -5.56
N TRP A 157 6.58 14.91 -5.88
CA TRP A 157 5.59 15.90 -5.49
C TRP A 157 5.53 17.06 -6.46
N ASN A 158 4.38 17.70 -6.51
CA ASN A 158 4.16 19.00 -7.14
C ASN A 158 3.46 19.91 -6.13
N LEU A 159 3.74 21.22 -6.22
CA LEU A 159 3.04 22.24 -5.44
C LEU A 159 2.04 22.96 -6.34
N ASP A 160 0.76 22.84 -6.02
CA ASP A 160 -0.31 23.59 -6.67
C ASP A 160 -0.25 25.07 -6.26
N ALA A 161 -0.79 25.96 -7.11
CA ALA A 161 -0.79 27.41 -6.86
C ALA A 161 -1.52 27.84 -5.57
N ASP A 162 -2.41 27.00 -5.05
CA ASP A 162 -3.17 27.24 -3.83
C ASP A 162 -2.45 26.76 -2.55
N GLY A 163 -1.19 26.33 -2.68
CA GLY A 163 -0.36 25.82 -1.59
C GLY A 163 -0.54 24.32 -1.30
N THR A 164 -1.32 23.59 -2.10
CA THR A 164 -1.51 22.14 -1.91
C THR A 164 -0.36 21.35 -2.53
N TYR A 165 0.31 20.52 -1.73
CA TYR A 165 1.23 19.50 -2.24
C TYR A 165 0.45 18.28 -2.75
N ARG A 166 0.67 17.92 -4.02
CA ARG A 166 0.28 16.63 -4.60
C ARG A 166 1.47 15.69 -4.54
N VAL A 167 1.45 14.77 -3.59
CA VAL A 167 2.57 13.84 -3.36
C VAL A 167 2.21 12.45 -3.88
N ALA A 168 3.08 11.82 -4.65
CA ALA A 168 2.99 10.43 -5.04
C ALA A 168 4.10 9.63 -4.35
N VAL A 169 3.72 8.58 -3.64
CA VAL A 169 4.63 7.71 -2.90
C VAL A 169 4.46 6.28 -3.40
N ARG A 170 5.56 5.67 -3.85
CA ARG A 170 5.63 4.23 -4.05
C ARG A 170 6.27 3.60 -2.83
N TRP A 171 5.61 2.62 -2.24
CA TRP A 171 6.04 1.98 -1.01
C TRP A 171 5.99 0.47 -1.10
N ARG A 172 6.74 -0.19 -0.23
CA ARG A 172 6.65 -1.62 0.04
C ARG A 172 6.32 -1.84 1.50
N LEU A 173 5.44 -2.79 1.77
CA LEU A 173 5.18 -3.31 3.10
C LEU A 173 5.53 -4.79 3.11
N THR A 174 6.40 -5.19 4.03
CA THR A 174 6.76 -6.60 4.25
C THR A 174 6.28 -7.02 5.62
N GLY A 175 5.72 -8.22 5.73
CA GLY A 175 5.27 -8.76 7.01
C GLY A 175 4.92 -10.23 6.92
N THR A 176 4.67 -10.85 8.08
CA THR A 176 4.31 -12.25 8.22
C THR A 176 2.84 -12.36 8.58
N HIS A 177 2.07 -13.13 7.80
CA HIS A 177 0.64 -13.31 8.04
C HIS A 177 0.40 -14.14 9.32
N ARG A 178 0.22 -13.45 10.45
CA ARG A 178 0.12 -14.06 11.79
C ARG A 178 -1.17 -13.74 12.54
N GLY A 179 -1.95 -12.77 12.09
CA GLY A 179 -3.24 -12.46 12.70
C GLY A 179 -4.43 -12.82 11.82
N TYR A 180 -5.54 -13.13 12.48
CA TYR A 180 -6.83 -13.31 11.84
C TYR A 180 -7.32 -11.98 11.26
N SER A 181 -7.73 -11.98 9.99
CA SER A 181 -8.21 -10.79 9.31
C SER A 181 -9.12 -11.17 8.14
N HIS A 182 -9.54 -10.18 7.32
CA HIS A 182 -10.23 -10.45 6.06
C HIS A 182 -9.37 -11.27 5.07
N LEU A 183 -8.05 -11.37 5.30
CA LEU A 183 -7.16 -12.22 4.50
C LEU A 183 -7.27 -13.72 4.84
N GLY A 184 -7.98 -14.06 5.93
CA GLY A 184 -8.22 -15.43 6.38
C GLY A 184 -7.44 -15.80 7.65
N GLU A 185 -7.24 -17.11 7.85
CA GLU A 185 -6.49 -17.66 8.96
C GLU A 185 -4.99 -17.39 8.83
N PRO A 186 -4.25 -17.22 9.94
CA PRO A 186 -2.82 -16.92 9.93
C PRO A 186 -2.04 -18.06 9.27
N SER A 187 -1.48 -17.79 8.09
CA SER A 187 -0.78 -18.81 7.30
C SER A 187 0.71 -18.94 7.65
N GLY A 188 1.26 -18.01 8.43
CA GLY A 188 2.69 -17.91 8.72
C GLY A 188 3.55 -17.51 7.51
N LYS A 189 2.95 -17.24 6.35
CA LYS A 189 3.67 -16.86 5.13
C LYS A 189 4.16 -15.41 5.24
N ARG A 190 5.38 -15.18 4.81
CA ARG A 190 5.92 -13.82 4.64
C ARG A 190 5.44 -13.28 3.30
N VAL A 191 4.89 -12.08 3.31
CA VAL A 191 4.37 -11.39 2.14
C VAL A 191 5.14 -10.11 1.90
N GLN A 192 5.22 -9.71 0.64
CA GLN A 192 5.63 -8.37 0.24
C GLN A 192 4.49 -7.73 -0.55
N ILE A 193 4.09 -6.55 -0.12
CA ILE A 193 3.03 -5.75 -0.72
C ILE A 193 3.71 -4.54 -1.33
N MET A 194 3.50 -4.29 -2.63
CA MET A 194 3.86 -3.03 -3.25
C MET A 194 2.59 -2.22 -3.46
N GLY A 195 2.64 -0.94 -3.09
CA GLY A 195 1.54 -0.03 -3.28
C GLY A 195 2.01 1.34 -3.74
N ILE A 196 1.06 2.11 -4.26
CA ILE A 196 1.26 3.50 -4.64
C ILE A 196 0.16 4.33 -3.98
N THR A 197 0.57 5.43 -3.35
CA THR A 197 -0.34 6.37 -2.71
C THR A 197 -0.16 7.76 -3.29
N HIS A 198 -1.27 8.40 -3.67
CA HIS A 198 -1.31 9.82 -4.02
C HIS A 198 -1.97 10.59 -2.89
N TYR A 199 -1.23 11.49 -2.24
CA TYR A 199 -1.70 12.36 -1.18
C TYR A 199 -1.98 13.76 -1.69
N TRP A 200 -2.99 14.40 -1.10
CA TRP A 200 -3.06 15.86 -1.05
C TRP A 200 -2.71 16.31 0.35
N ILE A 201 -1.73 17.20 0.46
CA ILE A 201 -1.22 17.72 1.73
C ILE A 201 -1.29 19.25 1.65
N LYS A 202 -1.91 19.87 2.67
CA LYS A 202 -2.07 21.32 2.75
C LYS A 202 -1.94 21.75 4.20
N ASP A 203 -1.22 22.85 4.43
CA ASP A 203 -0.98 23.42 5.77
C ASP A 203 -0.42 22.39 6.77
N GLY A 204 0.52 21.55 6.31
CA GLY A 204 1.12 20.50 7.13
C GLY A 204 0.14 19.38 7.54
N LYS A 205 -0.98 19.23 6.82
CA LYS A 205 -1.99 18.20 7.10
C LYS A 205 -2.35 17.40 5.85
N PHE A 206 -2.45 16.08 6.01
CA PHE A 206 -3.01 15.17 5.01
C PHE A 206 -4.51 15.41 4.88
N GLN A 207 -4.93 15.79 3.68
CA GLN A 207 -6.31 16.14 3.35
C GLN A 207 -7.08 14.93 2.80
N ARG A 208 -6.44 14.17 1.92
CA ARG A 208 -6.98 12.95 1.31
C ARG A 208 -5.90 12.09 0.67
N GLU A 209 -6.21 10.83 0.42
CA GLU A 209 -5.37 9.92 -0.36
C GLU A 209 -6.14 9.04 -1.34
N TRP A 210 -5.42 8.60 -2.37
CA TRP A 210 -5.73 7.42 -3.18
C TRP A 210 -4.59 6.43 -2.99
N THR A 211 -4.85 5.35 -2.27
CA THR A 211 -3.84 4.33 -1.95
C THR A 211 -4.24 3.02 -2.61
N LEU A 212 -3.42 2.45 -3.48
CA LEU A 212 -3.70 1.17 -4.09
C LEU A 212 -2.57 0.19 -3.83
N TYR A 213 -2.97 -1.06 -3.60
CA TYR A 213 -2.15 -2.27 -3.61
C TYR A 213 -3.02 -3.40 -4.18
N ASP A 214 -2.40 -4.45 -4.70
CA ASP A 214 -3.13 -5.61 -5.23
C ASP A 214 -3.42 -6.63 -4.12
N GLU A 215 -4.60 -6.53 -3.51
CA GLU A 215 -5.01 -7.47 -2.45
C GLU A 215 -5.16 -8.92 -2.95
N ILE A 216 -5.52 -9.13 -4.21
CA ILE A 216 -5.57 -10.48 -4.81
C ILE A 216 -4.15 -11.06 -4.87
N ALA A 217 -3.14 -10.25 -5.21
CA ALA A 217 -1.74 -10.67 -5.14
C ALA A 217 -1.29 -10.97 -3.71
N VAL A 218 -1.75 -10.23 -2.70
CA VAL A 218 -1.48 -10.53 -1.28
C VAL A 218 -2.05 -11.90 -0.89
N LEU A 219 -3.34 -12.13 -1.18
CA LEU A 219 -3.99 -13.42 -0.95
C LEU A 219 -3.28 -14.56 -1.71
N THR A 220 -2.83 -14.29 -2.93
CA THR A 220 -2.10 -15.28 -3.74
C THR A 220 -0.78 -15.69 -3.08
N GLN A 221 -0.05 -14.73 -2.48
CA GLN A 221 1.16 -15.02 -1.71
C GLN A 221 0.86 -15.86 -0.45
N ILE A 222 -0.25 -15.55 0.24
CA ILE A 222 -0.71 -16.28 1.44
C ILE A 222 -1.07 -17.73 1.11
N TYR A 223 -1.63 -17.99 -0.07
CA TYR A 223 -2.07 -19.33 -0.50
C TYR A 223 -1.04 -20.13 -1.28
N ARG A 224 0.12 -19.56 -1.63
CA ARG A 224 1.17 -20.33 -2.32
C ARG A 224 1.71 -21.43 -1.42
N GLU A 225 1.66 -22.65 -1.93
CA GLU A 225 2.42 -23.78 -1.42
C GLU A 225 3.93 -23.53 -1.68
N VAL A 226 4.79 -24.05 -0.80
CA VAL A 226 6.25 -23.88 -0.92
C VAL A 226 6.79 -24.80 -2.01
#